data_AF-A0A943NZN5-F1
#
_entry.id   AF-A0A943NZN5-F1
#
_cell.length_a   1.000
_cell.length_b   1.000
_cell.length_c   1.000
_cell.angle_alpha   90.00
_cell.angle_beta   90.00
_cell.angle_gamma   90.00
#
_symmetry.space_group_name_H-M   'P 1'
#
loop_
_entity.id
_entity.type
_entity.pdbx_description
1 polymer ?
#
loop_
_entity_poly.entity_id
_entity_poly.type
_entity_poly.pdbx_seq_one_letter_code
_entity_poly.pdbx_strand_id
1 'polypeptide(L)' 'MKYIFFNPCEHVQVIIEVTDQMQRDYLDCEARSAELGDGKSCCTCSWDGIDIFGTGICELPFVGDCLKDGQAPTDAP' A
#
# COMPACT_ATOMS: atom_id res chain seq x y z
N MET A 1 1.88 2.47 13.81
CA MET A 1 2.83 1.70 12.97
C MET A 1 2.21 0.36 12.61
N LYS A 2 2.19 0.03 11.31
CA LYS A 2 1.63 -1.21 10.75
C LYS A 2 2.70 -1.93 9.93
N TYR A 3 2.52 -3.22 9.68
CA TYR A 3 3.38 -4.00 8.79
C TYR A 3 2.53 -4.75 7.78
N ILE A 4 2.96 -4.76 6.52
CA ILE A 4 2.38 -5.57 5.46
C ILE A 4 3.40 -6.65 5.11
N PHE A 5 2.95 -7.90 5.15
CA PHE A 5 3.75 -9.07 4.82
C PHE A 5 3.14 -9.73 3.59
N PHE A 6 3.95 -10.03 2.58
CA PHE A 6 3.50 -10.86 1.48
C PHE A 6 4.66 -11.63 0.86
N ASN A 7 4.34 -12.81 0.32
CA ASN A 7 5.30 -13.69 -0.33
C ASN A 7 4.94 -13.77 -1.82
N PRO A 8 5.60 -13.00 -2.70
CA PRO A 8 5.28 -13.05 -4.13
C PRO A 8 5.65 -14.39 -4.80
N CYS A 9 6.54 -15.17 -4.18
CA CYS A 9 6.81 -16.55 -4.53
C CYS A 9 7.28 -17.32 -3.28
N GLU A 10 7.44 -18.64 -3.41
CA GLU A 10 7.78 -19.54 -2.30
C GLU A 10 9.06 -19.16 -1.53
N HIS A 11 10.01 -18.50 -2.19
CA HIS A 11 11.33 -18.23 -1.62
C HIS A 11 11.61 -16.74 -1.38
N VAL A 12 10.61 -15.87 -1.55
CA VAL A 12 10.76 -14.43 -1.36
C VAL A 12 9.71 -13.95 -0.37
N GLN A 13 10.17 -13.28 0.68
CA GLN A 13 9.34 -12.57 1.64
C GLN A 13 9.59 -11.07 1.50
N VAL A 14 8.52 -10.29 1.38
CA VAL A 14 8.57 -8.84 1.41
C VAL A 14 7.87 -8.34 2.67
N ILE A 15 8.54 -7.44 3.36
CA ILE A 15 8.04 -6.79 4.58
C ILE A 15 8.04 -5.28 4.32
N ILE A 16 6.88 -4.66 4.46
CA ILE A 16 6.72 -3.21 4.33
C ILE A 16 6.39 -2.66 5.70
N GLU A 17 7.27 -1.81 6.23
CA GLU A 17 6.96 -1.02 7.42
C GLU A 17 6.14 0.21 7.02
N VAL A 18 4.95 0.33 7.59
CA VAL A 18 4.02 1.40 7.29
C VAL A 18 3.93 2.33 8.49
N THR A 19 4.41 3.55 8.29
CA THR A 19 4.26 4.63 9.28
C THR A 19 2.82 5.14 9.29
N ASP A 20 2.41 5.80 10.38
CA ASP A 20 1.07 6.40 10.45
C ASP A 20 0.89 7.50 9.38
N GLN A 21 1.97 8.14 8.95
CA GLN A 21 1.93 9.11 7.84
C GLN A 21 1.63 8.41 6.51
N MET A 22 2.31 7.31 6.21
CA MET A 22 2.06 6.54 4.99
C MET A 22 0.62 6.02 4.93
N GLN A 23 0.07 5.55 6.05
CA GLN A 23 -1.34 5.13 6.10
C GLN A 23 -2.30 6.29 5.82
N ARG A 24 -2.08 7.47 6.41
CA ARG A 24 -2.90 8.66 6.14
C ARG A 24 -2.81 9.08 4.68
N ASP A 25 -1.60 9.09 4.12
CA ASP A 25 -1.37 9.48 2.73
C ASP A 25 -2.05 8.53 1.76
N TYR A 26 -2.06 7.22 2.06
CA TYR A 26 -2.79 6.23 1.27
C TYR A 26 -4.29 6.54 1.23
N LEU A 27 -4.91 6.72 2.40
CA LEU A 27 -6.35 6.97 2.51
C LEU A 27 -6.76 8.31 1.84
N ASP A 28 -5.92 9.35 1.96
CA ASP A 28 -6.14 10.64 1.28
C ASP A 28 -5.86 10.57 -0.24
N CYS A 29 -5.06 9.62 -0.71
CA CYS A 29 -4.92 9.35 -2.15
C CYS A 29 -6.13 8.59 -2.69
N GLU A 30 -6.55 7.52 -2.00
CA GLU A 30 -7.71 6.72 -2.38
C GLU A 30 -8.98 7.57 -2.48
N ALA A 31 -9.29 8.36 -1.44
CA ALA A 31 -10.48 9.20 -1.41
C ALA A 31 -10.52 10.19 -2.59
N ARG A 32 -9.39 10.81 -2.92
CA ARG A 32 -9.31 11.78 -4.03
C ARG A 32 -9.36 11.11 -5.40
N SER A 33 -8.78 9.91 -5.54
CA SER A 33 -8.88 9.13 -6.78
C SER A 33 -10.32 8.72 -7.11
N ALA A 34 -11.17 8.55 -6.08
CA ALA A 34 -12.58 8.24 -6.23
C ALA A 34 -13.45 9.47 -6.58
N GLU A 35 -13.02 10.67 -6.20
CA GLU A 35 -13.84 11.88 -6.34
C GLU A 35 -13.69 12.57 -7.70
N LEU A 36 -12.52 12.59 -8.32
CA LEU A 36 -12.29 13.35 -9.55
C LEU A 36 -11.20 12.68 -10.40
N GLY A 37 -11.32 12.79 -11.73
CA GLY A 37 -10.21 12.56 -12.68
C GLY A 37 -9.02 13.53 -12.51
N ASP A 38 -8.93 14.19 -11.36
CA ASP A 38 -7.81 15.01 -10.92
C ASP A 38 -6.82 14.07 -10.24
N GLY A 39 -6.06 13.38 -11.10
CA GLY A 39 -5.08 12.38 -10.72
C GLY A 39 -4.10 12.97 -9.72
N LYS A 40 -4.30 12.67 -8.44
CA LYS A 40 -3.22 12.74 -7.47
C LYS A 40 -2.18 11.76 -7.96
N SER A 41 -1.11 12.33 -8.52
CA SER A 41 0.02 11.58 -8.99
C SER A 41 0.62 10.83 -7.80
N CYS A 42 0.70 9.51 -7.89
CA CYS A 42 1.47 8.69 -6.93
C CYS A 42 2.88 9.27 -6.71
N CYS A 43 3.41 10.05 -7.67
CA CYS A 43 4.65 10.82 -7.61
C CYS A 43 4.72 11.91 -6.52
N THR A 44 3.64 12.17 -5.77
CA THR A 44 3.62 13.11 -4.64
C THR A 44 3.21 12.47 -3.32
N CYS A 45 2.94 11.16 -3.31
CA CYS A 45 2.55 10.45 -2.10
C CYS A 45 3.77 9.82 -1.41
N SER A 46 3.68 9.57 -0.10
CA SER A 46 4.75 8.89 0.65
C SER A 46 5.01 7.44 0.21
N TRP A 47 4.25 6.94 -0.77
CA TRP A 47 4.45 5.64 -1.42
C TRP A 47 5.17 5.76 -2.77
N ASP A 48 5.52 6.97 -3.20
CA ASP A 48 6.27 7.21 -4.43
C ASP A 48 7.63 6.50 -4.42
N GLY A 49 8.04 5.98 -5.58
CA GLY A 49 9.31 5.28 -5.76
C GLY A 49 9.39 3.91 -5.06
N ILE A 50 8.31 3.45 -4.42
CA ILE A 50 8.22 2.09 -3.88
C ILE A 50 7.54 1.21 -4.91
N ASP A 51 8.33 0.68 -5.84
CA ASP A 51 7.85 -0.19 -6.92
C ASP A 51 8.24 -1.64 -6.67
N ILE A 52 7.27 -2.55 -6.84
CA ILE A 52 7.51 -3.99 -6.82
C ILE A 52 6.93 -4.58 -8.10
N PHE A 53 7.76 -5.33 -8.83
CA PHE A 53 7.41 -5.92 -10.14
C PHE A 53 6.96 -4.90 -11.20
N GLY A 54 7.45 -3.66 -11.11
CA GLY A 54 7.09 -2.58 -12.03
C GLY A 54 5.71 -1.98 -11.76
N THR A 55 5.13 -2.26 -10.59
CA THR A 55 3.87 -1.68 -10.12
C THR A 55 4.13 -0.93 -8.81
N GLY A 56 3.61 0.29 -8.72
CA GLY A 56 3.67 1.08 -7.49
C GLY A 56 2.96 0.34 -6.38
N ILE A 57 3.61 0.21 -5.22
CA ILE A 57 3.11 -0.65 -4.14
C ILE A 57 1.72 -0.23 -3.63
N CYS A 58 1.41 1.07 -3.70
CA CYS A 58 0.10 1.62 -3.33
C CYS A 58 -1.02 1.24 -4.31
N GLU A 59 -0.69 0.74 -5.51
CA GLU A 59 -1.65 0.26 -6.50
C GLU A 59 -2.02 -1.21 -6.27
N LEU A 60 -1.27 -1.93 -5.43
CA LEU A 60 -1.52 -3.33 -5.15
C LEU A 60 -2.78 -3.46 -4.26
N PRO A 61 -3.80 -4.23 -4.68
CA PRO A 61 -5.06 -4.32 -3.94
C PRO A 61 -4.89 -4.72 -2.47
N PHE A 62 -4.02 -5.70 -2.20
CA PHE A 62 -3.78 -6.18 -0.83
C PHE A 62 -3.19 -5.10 0.10
N VAL A 63 -2.44 -4.14 -0.45
CA VAL A 63 -1.93 -3.00 0.32
C VAL A 63 -3.10 -2.14 0.76
N GLY A 64 -4.05 -1.87 -0.14
CA GLY A 64 -5.27 -1.16 0.20
C GLY A 64 -6.08 -1.85 1.28
N ASP A 65 -6.29 -3.15 1.16
CA ASP A 65 -7.05 -3.92 2.14
C ASP A 65 -6.38 -3.87 3.52
N CYS A 66 -5.06 -4.03 3.61
CA CYS A 66 -4.31 -3.92 4.88
C CYS A 66 -4.35 -2.51 5.51
N LEU A 67 -4.50 -1.47 4.70
CA LEU A 67 -4.48 -0.08 5.16
C LEU A 67 -5.87 0.42 5.58
N LYS A 68 -6.92 -0.03 4.88
CA LYS A 68 -8.33 0.31 5.13
C LYS A 68 -8.90 -0.51 6.28
N ASP A 69 -8.58 -1.79 6.34
CA ASP A 69 -9.00 -2.64 7.45
C ASP A 69 -8.03 -2.48 8.64
N GLY A 70 -8.60 -2.54 9.85
CA GLY A 70 -7.84 -2.64 11.08
C GLY A 70 -7.14 -4.00 11.26
N GLN A 71 -7.15 -4.87 10.25
CA GLN A 71 -6.66 -6.24 10.32
C GLN A 71 -5.34 -6.37 9.54
N ALA A 72 -4.30 -6.85 10.23
CA ALA A 72 -3.14 -7.44 9.57
C ALA A 72 -3.59 -8.62 8.69
N PRO A 73 -2.90 -8.91 7.57
CA PRO A 73 -3.14 -10.14 6.83
C PRO A 73 -2.86 -11.31 7.78
N THR A 74 -3.93 -11.99 8.17
CA THR A 74 -3.90 -13.16 9.04
C THR A 74 -3.22 -14.30 8.31
N ASP A 75 -2.20 -14.83 8.98
CA ASP A 75 -1.62 -16.17 8.87
C ASP A 75 -1.22 -16.64 7.47
N ALA A 76 0.05 -16.43 7.15
CA ALA A 76 0.76 -17.28 6.20
C ALA A 76 1.16 -18.60 6.90
N PRO A 77 0.94 -19.78 6.27
CA PRO A 77 1.51 -21.04 6.72
C PRO A 77 3.03 -21.08 6.61
#